data_AF-A0A4U6LCS4-F1
#
_entry.id   AF-A0A4U6LCS4-F1
#
_cell.length_a   1.000
_cell.length_b   1.000
_cell.length_c   1.000
_cell.angle_alpha   90.00
_cell.angle_beta   90.00
_cell.angle_gamma   90.00
#
_symmetry.space_group_name_H-M   'P 1'
#
loop_
_entity.id
_entity.type
_entity.pdbx_description
1 polymer ?
#
loop_
_entity_poly.entity_id
_entity_poly.type
_entity_poly.pdbx_seq_one_letter_code
_entity_poly.pdbx_strand_id
1 'polypeptide(L)' 'MKTFRWKVKPGMDVTSAPSVREVRFGDGYSQRAPAGLNADLKTYSVT' A
#
# COMPACT_ATOMS: atom_id res chain seq x y z
N MET A 1 -20.39 -6.65 -8.09
CA MET A 1 -19.75 -5.48 -7.47
C MET A 1 -19.41 -4.47 -8.56
N LYS A 2 -19.76 -3.19 -8.41
CA LYS A 2 -19.39 -2.15 -9.37
C LYS A 2 -18.15 -1.41 -8.87
N THR A 3 -17.11 -1.34 -9.71
CA THR A 3 -15.87 -0.62 -9.37
C THR A 3 -15.99 0.83 -9.80
N PHE A 4 -15.85 1.76 -8.87
CA PHE A 4 -15.73 3.17 -9.19
C PHE A 4 -14.33 3.44 -9.76
N ARG A 5 -14.29 3.96 -10.99
CA ARG A 5 -13.03 4.32 -11.67
C ARG A 5 -12.96 5.84 -11.75
N TRP A 6 -12.39 6.44 -10.72
CA TRP A 6 -12.03 7.87 -10.76
C TRP A 6 -10.80 8.06 -11.63
N LYS A 7 -10.85 8.96 -12.61
CA LYS A 7 -9.66 9.34 -13.38
C LYS A 7 -8.83 10.32 -12.54
N VAL A 8 -7.60 9.93 -12.24
CA VAL A 8 -6.58 10.83 -11.69
C VAL A 8 -6.29 11.93 -12.73
N LYS A 9 -6.40 13.20 -12.35
CA LYS A 9 -6.12 14.33 -13.25
C LYS A 9 -4.60 14.45 -13.47
N PRO A 10 -4.14 14.96 -14.62
CA PRO A 10 -2.73 15.31 -14.80
C PRO A 10 -2.26 16.25 -13.69
N GLY A 11 -1.16 15.91 -13.03
CA GLY A 11 -0.62 16.67 -11.89
C GLY A 11 -1.07 16.20 -10.49
N MET A 12 -2.01 15.27 -10.39
CA MET A 12 -2.36 14.64 -9.10
C MET A 12 -1.31 13.60 -8.70
N ASP A 13 -0.87 13.65 -7.45
CA ASP A 13 0.06 12.69 -6.87
C ASP A 13 -0.68 11.57 -6.14
N VAL A 14 -0.22 10.34 -6.33
CA VAL A 14 -0.75 9.15 -5.65
C VAL A 14 0.40 8.48 -4.90
N THR A 15 0.36 8.59 -3.57
CA THR A 15 1.36 7.95 -2.70
C THR A 15 0.75 6.77 -1.96
N SER A 16 1.63 5.92 -1.44
CA SER A 16 1.26 4.88 -0.48
C SER A 16 2.48 4.47 0.33
N ALA A 17 2.28 4.19 1.61
CA ALA A 17 3.30 3.64 2.50
C ALA A 17 2.88 2.24 2.93
N PRO A 18 3.39 1.17 2.29
CA PRO A 18 2.99 -0.20 2.60
C PRO A 18 3.34 -0.57 4.05
N SER A 19 2.33 -0.96 4.82
CA SER A 19 2.48 -1.46 6.18
C SER A 19 2.72 -2.97 6.15
N VAL A 20 3.86 -3.40 6.68
CA VAL A 20 4.32 -4.78 6.56
C VAL A 20 4.83 -5.27 7.91
N ARG A 21 4.45 -6.50 8.27
CA ARG A 21 5.06 -7.24 9.37
C ARG A 21 6.20 -8.08 8.81
N GLU A 22 7.36 -7.96 9.42
CA GLU A 22 8.52 -8.77 9.08
C GLU A 22 8.90 -9.67 10.26
N VAL A 23 9.15 -10.94 9.97
CA VAL A 23 9.68 -11.92 10.92
C VAL A 23 11.06 -12.33 10.44
N ARG A 24 12.05 -12.30 11.34
CA ARG A 24 13.41 -12.76 11.10
C ARG A 24 13.57 -14.15 11.73
N PHE A 25 14.10 -15.11 10.99
CA PHE A 25 14.20 -16.50 11.45
C PHE A 25 15.55 -16.85 12.11
N GLY A 26 16.54 -15.96 12.02
CA GLY A 26 17.86 -16.13 12.65
C GLY A 26 18.89 -16.90 11.81
N ASP A 27 18.46 -17.51 10.71
CA ASP A 27 19.27 -18.22 9.70
C ASP A 27 19.62 -17.33 8.48
N GLY A 28 19.41 -16.02 8.61
CA GLY A 28 19.57 -15.06 7.53
C GLY A 28 18.31 -14.85 6.68
N TYR A 29 17.28 -15.67 6.86
CA TYR A 29 16.01 -15.50 6.16
C TYR A 29 15.02 -14.61 6.93
N SER A 30 14.10 -14.04 6.15
CA SER A 30 13.01 -13.22 6.64
C SER A 30 11.75 -13.46 5.83
N GLN A 31 10.60 -13.42 6.49
CA GLN A 31 9.31 -13.41 5.83
C GLN A 31 8.58 -12.09 6.10
N ARG A 32 7.90 -11.59 5.07
CA ARG A 32 7.09 -10.38 5.13
C ARG A 32 5.63 -10.68 4.83
N ALA A 33 4.73 -10.08 5.58
CA ALA A 33 3.28 -10.20 5.37
C ALA A 33 2.59 -8.83 5.52
N PRO A 34 1.51 -8.55 4.76
CA PRO A 34 0.72 -7.34 4.93
C PRO A 34 0.27 -7.15 6.39
N ALA A 35 0.42 -5.94 6.91
CA ALA A 35 -0.02 -5.63 8.26
C ALA A 35 -1.52 -5.25 8.26
N GLY A 36 -2.39 -6.27 8.39
CA GLY A 36 -3.84 -6.07 8.52
C GLY A 36 -4.54 -5.68 7.21
N LEU A 37 -5.70 -5.04 7.33
CA LEU A 37 -6.51 -4.59 6.20
C LEU A 37 -5.99 -3.27 5.64
N ASN A 38 -6.07 -3.10 4.31
CA ASN A 38 -5.57 -1.91 3.61
C ASN A 38 -4.08 -1.60 3.86
N ALA A 39 -3.26 -2.65 3.95
CA ALA A 39 -1.81 -2.54 4.16
C ALA A 39 -1.09 -1.70 3.09
N ASP A 40 -1.69 -1.48 1.91
CA ASP A 40 -1.17 -0.61 0.86
C ASP A 40 -2.22 0.47 0.51
N LEU A 41 -2.62 1.25 1.51
CA LEU A 41 -3.61 2.30 1.34
C LEU A 41 -3.06 3.42 0.45
N LYS A 42 -3.78 3.71 -0.64
CA LYS A 42 -3.44 4.79 -1.56
C LYS A 42 -3.96 6.12 -1.02
N THR A 43 -3.10 7.13 -1.00
CA THR A 43 -3.42 8.52 -0.68
C THR A 43 -3.36 9.33 -1.96
N TYR A 44 -4.41 10.10 -2.23
CA TYR A 44 -4.54 10.93 -3.43
C TYR A 44 -4.46 12.39 -3.01
N SER A 45 -3.50 13.14 -3.56
CA SER A 45 -3.44 14.59 -3.38
C SER A 45 -4.25 15.26 -4.48
N VAL A 46 -5.26 16.05 -4.10
CA VAL A 46 -6.27 16.66 -5.01
C VAL A 46 -6.05 18.17 -5.17
N THR A 47 -4.86 18.67 -4.82
CA THR A 47 -4.51 20.10 -4.94
C THR A 47 -4.39 20.52 -6.40
#